data_AF-A0A956H8N1-F1
#
_entry.id   AF-A0A956H8N1-F1
#
_cell.length_a   1.000
_cell.length_b   1.000
_cell.length_c   1.000
_cell.angle_alpha   90.00
_cell.angle_beta   90.00
_cell.angle_gamma   90.00
#
_symmetry.space_group_name_H-M   'P 1'
#
loop_
_entity.id
_entity.type
_entity.pdbx_description
1 polymer ?
#
loop_
_entity_poly.entity_id
_entity_poly.type
_entity_poly.pdbx_seq_one_letter_code
_entity_poly.pdbx_strand_id
1 'polypeptide(L)'
;DLRTAARGALRELAASRHLVLQLVFEARGHLPGPDAASVVSMGDHALLYARPEMAVELDPWWQGSAEEPLVVPSTVDLAQPASLRERLQLALEQLEIVGLEVHAVDLTPPELAELGLCVVKTLVPGTVPMTFDSRWPPTAAPRLSQALRRLGLPVVTELRRTPHPFA
;
A
#
# COMPACT_ATOMS: atom_id res chain seq x y z
N ASP A 1 2.74 -10.56 -12.69
CA ASP A 1 3.12 -9.64 -13.80
C ASP A 1 2.43 -8.28 -13.61
N LEU A 2 2.90 -7.25 -14.31
CA LEU A 2 2.39 -5.88 -14.20
C LEU A 2 0.94 -5.72 -14.63
N ARG A 3 0.49 -6.45 -15.66
CA ARG A 3 -0.89 -6.36 -16.14
C ARG A 3 -1.85 -6.87 -15.07
N THR A 4 -1.51 -7.97 -14.40
CA THR A 4 -2.27 -8.50 -13.27
C THR A 4 -2.27 -7.51 -12.10
N ALA A 5 -1.14 -6.89 -11.77
CA ALA A 5 -1.05 -5.87 -10.72
C ALA A 5 -1.92 -4.64 -11.03
N ALA A 6 -1.81 -4.08 -12.25
CA ALA A 6 -2.59 -2.95 -12.71
C ALA A 6 -4.10 -3.26 -12.73
N ARG A 7 -4.49 -4.45 -13.18
CA ARG A 7 -5.89 -4.92 -13.13
C ARG A 7 -6.39 -5.04 -11.69
N GLY A 8 -5.55 -5.50 -10.76
CA GLY A 8 -5.87 -5.52 -9.34
C GLY A 8 -6.14 -4.11 -8.82
N ALA A 9 -5.22 -3.17 -9.05
CA ALA A 9 -5.37 -1.77 -8.64
C ALA A 9 -6.65 -1.12 -9.19
N LEU A 10 -7.01 -1.37 -10.45
CA LEU A 10 -8.25 -0.84 -11.04
C LEU A 10 -9.52 -1.46 -10.43
N ARG A 11 -9.46 -2.74 -10.02
CA ARG A 11 -10.58 -3.39 -9.32
C ARG A 11 -10.77 -2.82 -7.93
N GLU A 12 -9.68 -2.63 -7.18
CA GLU A 12 -9.72 -1.97 -5.88
C GLU A 12 -10.27 -0.55 -6.01
N LEU A 13 -9.76 0.26 -6.96
CA LEU A 13 -10.30 1.60 -7.22
C LEU A 13 -11.82 1.60 -7.43
N ALA A 14 -12.34 0.66 -8.22
CA ALA A 14 -13.77 0.55 -8.47
C ALA A 14 -14.57 0.21 -7.19
N ALA A 15 -14.04 -0.71 -6.37
CA ALA A 15 -14.65 -1.09 -5.10
C ALA A 15 -14.59 0.06 -4.07
N SER A 16 -13.41 0.67 -3.89
CA SER A 16 -13.18 1.81 -3.00
C SER A 16 -14.06 3.00 -3.34
N ARG A 17 -14.27 3.30 -4.62
CA ARG A 17 -15.16 4.41 -5.04
C ARG A 17 -16.57 4.24 -4.48
N HIS A 18 -17.12 3.03 -4.49
CA HIS A 18 -18.45 2.78 -3.94
C HIS A 18 -18.47 3.00 -2.44
N LEU A 19 -17.49 2.46 -1.71
CA LEU A 19 -17.33 2.64 -0.27
C LEU A 19 -17.22 4.12 0.11
N VAL A 20 -16.37 4.88 -0.58
CA VAL A 20 -16.17 6.32 -0.31
C VAL A 20 -17.47 7.10 -0.51
N LEU A 21 -18.22 6.85 -1.58
CA LEU A 21 -19.50 7.52 -1.81
C LEU A 21 -20.52 7.22 -0.71
N GLN A 22 -20.55 5.99 -0.20
CA GLN A 22 -21.39 5.62 0.92
C GLN A 22 -20.97 6.34 2.20
N LEU A 23 -19.67 6.36 2.52
CA LEU A 23 -19.13 7.06 3.69
C LEU A 23 -19.46 8.56 3.65
N VAL A 24 -19.28 9.22 2.50
CA VAL A 24 -19.60 10.64 2.32
C VAL A 24 -21.10 10.91 2.51
N PHE A 25 -21.96 10.03 1.99
CA PHE A 25 -23.40 10.13 2.18
C PHE A 25 -23.80 9.98 3.65
N GLU A 26 -23.25 8.97 4.34
CA GLU A 26 -23.54 8.69 5.76
C GLU A 26 -22.98 9.76 6.71
N ALA A 27 -21.85 10.38 6.35
CA ALA A 27 -21.24 11.46 7.11
C ALA A 27 -22.15 12.69 7.23
N ARG A 28 -23.08 12.92 6.29
CA ARG A 28 -24.02 14.06 6.30
C ARG A 28 -23.32 15.41 6.50
N GLY A 29 -22.14 15.58 5.89
CA GLY A 29 -21.31 16.78 6.01
C GLY A 29 -20.37 16.84 7.21
N HIS A 30 -20.38 15.84 8.10
CA HIS A 30 -19.41 15.72 9.18
C HIS A 30 -18.12 15.11 8.64
N LEU A 31 -17.14 15.97 8.35
CA LEU A 31 -15.83 15.56 7.86
C LEU A 31 -14.79 15.74 8.98
N PRO A 32 -13.71 14.94 8.98
CA PRO A 32 -12.55 15.19 9.83
C PRO A 32 -12.01 16.62 9.65
N GLY A 33 -11.25 17.08 10.65
CA GLY A 33 -10.43 18.27 10.51
C GLY A 33 -9.40 18.11 9.38
N PRO A 34 -8.78 19.19 8.91
CA PRO A 34 -7.73 19.10 7.88
C PRO A 34 -6.42 18.53 8.44
N ASP A 35 -6.30 18.35 9.76
CA ASP A 35 -5.10 17.89 10.44
C ASP A 35 -5.09 16.37 10.63
N ALA A 36 -3.89 15.79 10.64
CA ALA A 36 -3.70 14.35 10.76
C ALA A 36 -4.25 13.77 12.09
N ALA A 37 -4.38 14.60 13.13
CA ALA A 37 -4.92 14.19 14.43
C ALA A 37 -6.43 13.90 14.41
N SER A 38 -7.16 14.42 13.41
CA SER A 38 -8.59 14.18 13.26
C SER A 38 -8.92 12.85 12.55
N VAL A 39 -7.92 12.18 11.99
CA VAL A 39 -8.06 10.88 11.32
C VAL A 39 -7.77 9.77 12.32
N VAL A 40 -8.83 9.13 12.82
CA VAL A 40 -8.73 8.11 13.88
C VAL A 40 -9.23 6.73 13.44
N SER A 41 -9.86 6.67 12.27
CA SER A 41 -10.39 5.45 11.66
C SER A 41 -10.05 5.36 10.18
N MET A 42 -10.17 4.16 9.61
CA MET A 42 -10.01 3.96 8.17
C MET A 42 -11.00 4.80 7.35
N GLY A 43 -12.24 4.99 7.83
CA GLY A 43 -13.23 5.83 7.16
C GLY A 43 -12.83 7.31 7.13
N ASP A 44 -12.14 7.79 8.16
CA ASP A 44 -11.67 9.18 8.20
C ASP A 44 -10.62 9.49 7.14
N HIS A 45 -9.82 8.50 6.71
CA HIS A 45 -8.91 8.68 5.58
C HIS A 45 -9.68 9.02 4.30
N ALA A 46 -10.77 8.30 4.02
CA ALA A 46 -11.62 8.61 2.87
C ALA A 46 -12.29 9.98 3.00
N LEU A 47 -12.85 10.28 4.18
CA LEU A 47 -13.60 11.50 4.44
C LEU A 47 -12.72 12.75 4.49
N LEU A 48 -11.47 12.64 4.93
CA LEU A 48 -10.50 13.74 4.90
C LEU A 48 -10.37 14.28 3.47
N TYR A 49 -10.20 13.39 2.49
CA TYR A 49 -10.07 13.76 1.08
C TYR A 49 -11.39 14.09 0.37
N ALA A 50 -12.54 13.95 1.05
CA ALA A 50 -13.81 14.51 0.57
C ALA A 50 -13.90 16.04 0.76
N ARG A 51 -12.95 16.64 1.50
CA ARG A 51 -12.82 18.08 1.65
C ARG A 51 -12.20 18.70 0.39
N PRO A 52 -12.79 19.73 -0.23
CA PRO A 52 -12.20 20.40 -1.38
C PRO A 52 -10.79 20.94 -1.11
N GLU A 53 -10.52 21.41 0.11
CA GLU A 53 -9.21 21.92 0.52
C GLU A 53 -8.08 20.87 0.40
N MET A 54 -8.41 19.58 0.55
CA MET A 54 -7.42 18.49 0.52
C MET A 54 -6.99 18.11 -0.89
N ALA A 55 -7.60 18.69 -1.94
CA ALA A 55 -7.16 18.48 -3.32
C ALA A 55 -5.69 18.90 -3.53
N VAL A 56 -5.23 19.95 -2.86
CA VAL A 56 -3.83 20.43 -2.95
C VAL A 56 -2.80 19.38 -2.50
N GLU A 57 -3.18 18.52 -1.55
CA GLU A 57 -2.31 17.45 -1.07
C GLU A 57 -2.10 16.36 -2.12
N LEU A 58 -3.05 16.24 -3.06
CA LEU A 58 -3.00 15.28 -4.15
C LEU A 58 -2.16 15.81 -5.31
N ASP A 59 -2.19 17.11 -5.64
CA ASP A 59 -1.54 17.70 -6.83
C ASP A 59 -0.22 17.03 -7.27
N PRO A 60 0.75 16.72 -6.38
CA PRO A 60 2.03 16.19 -6.80
C PRO A 60 2.00 14.78 -7.41
N TRP A 61 0.95 13.97 -7.22
CA TRP A 61 0.87 12.67 -7.91
C TRP A 61 0.42 12.81 -9.37
N TRP A 62 -0.06 13.99 -9.77
CA TRP A 62 -0.54 14.33 -11.11
C TRP A 62 0.52 15.14 -11.87
N GLN A 63 1.49 15.71 -11.16
CA GLN A 63 2.58 16.54 -11.69
C GLN A 63 3.77 15.73 -12.24
N GLY A 64 3.69 14.39 -12.28
CA GLY A 64 4.68 13.56 -12.96
C GLY A 64 4.65 13.77 -14.48
N SER A 65 5.80 13.70 -15.15
CA SER A 65 5.84 13.71 -16.62
C SER A 65 5.29 12.39 -17.14
N ALA A 66 4.24 12.44 -17.97
CA ALA A 66 3.74 11.27 -18.70
C ALA A 66 4.78 10.69 -19.68
N GLU A 67 5.88 11.41 -19.93
CA GLU A 67 6.95 11.02 -20.85
C GLU A 67 8.07 10.22 -20.20
N GLU A 68 8.13 10.13 -18.86
CA GLU A 68 9.07 9.23 -18.19
C GLU A 68 8.44 7.83 -18.06
N PRO A 69 8.85 6.84 -18.88
CA PRO A 69 8.29 5.51 -18.79
C PRO A 69 8.60 4.93 -17.42
N LEU A 70 7.61 4.26 -16.83
CA LEU A 70 7.81 3.43 -15.64
C LEU A 70 8.95 2.44 -15.93
N VAL A 71 10.11 2.65 -15.30
CA VAL A 71 11.22 1.72 -15.39
C VAL A 71 10.84 0.50 -14.57
N VAL A 72 10.34 -0.51 -15.25
CA VAL A 72 10.11 -1.83 -14.67
C VAL A 72 11.45 -2.54 -14.74
N PRO A 73 12.07 -2.90 -13.60
CA PRO A 73 13.32 -3.64 -13.61
C PRO A 73 13.16 -4.92 -14.45
N SER A 74 14.03 -5.08 -15.44
CA SER A 74 14.11 -6.29 -16.30
C SER A 74 14.53 -7.54 -15.53
N THR A 75 14.90 -7.39 -14.25
CA THR A 75 15.37 -8.46 -13.35
C THR A 75 14.29 -9.43 -12.92
N VAL A 76 13.01 -9.16 -13.21
CA VAL A 76 11.99 -10.20 -13.20
C VAL A 76 12.03 -10.85 -14.56
N ASP A 77 12.81 -11.92 -14.69
CA ASP A 77 12.75 -12.79 -15.87
C ASP A 77 11.28 -13.18 -16.07
N LEU A 78 10.67 -12.67 -17.14
CA LEU A 78 9.25 -12.85 -17.44
C LEU A 78 8.95 -14.26 -17.95
N ALA A 79 9.90 -15.20 -17.90
CA ALA A 79 9.59 -16.61 -17.83
C ALA A 79 8.61 -16.83 -16.67
N GLN A 80 7.31 -16.77 -16.99
CA GLN A 80 6.27 -16.83 -15.98
C GLN A 80 6.45 -18.16 -15.25
N PRO A 81 6.76 -18.15 -13.95
CA PRO A 81 6.92 -19.39 -13.22
C PRO A 81 5.61 -20.18 -13.38
N ALA A 82 5.71 -21.45 -13.78
CA ALA A 82 4.56 -22.22 -14.26
C ALA A 82 3.50 -22.42 -13.15
N SER A 83 3.94 -22.44 -11.90
CA SER A 83 3.14 -22.71 -10.72
C SER A 83 3.11 -21.56 -9.72
N LEU A 84 2.09 -21.56 -8.84
CA LEU A 84 2.03 -20.62 -7.71
C LEU A 84 3.22 -20.81 -6.74
N ARG A 85 3.69 -22.04 -6.59
CA ARG A 85 4.83 -22.38 -5.72
C ARG A 85 6.10 -21.71 -6.21
N GLU A 86 6.40 -21.80 -7.51
CA GLU A 86 7.61 -21.17 -8.07
C GLU A 86 7.51 -19.64 -8.01
N ARG A 87 6.31 -19.06 -8.21
CA ARG A 87 6.10 -17.61 -8.03
C ARG A 87 6.34 -17.17 -6.58
N LEU A 88 5.88 -17.95 -5.60
CA LEU A 88 6.14 -17.69 -4.19
C LEU A 88 7.63 -17.79 -3.88
N GLN A 89 8.28 -18.86 -4.35
CA GLN A 89 9.72 -19.07 -4.15
C GLN A 89 10.55 -17.90 -4.69
N LEU A 90 10.24 -17.43 -5.91
CA LEU A 90 10.88 -16.25 -6.48
C LEU A 90 10.67 -15.00 -5.61
N ALA A 91 9.46 -14.78 -5.09
CA ALA A 91 9.19 -13.65 -4.21
C ALA A 91 10.00 -13.72 -2.90
N LEU A 92 10.15 -14.92 -2.32
CA LEU A 92 10.97 -15.15 -1.13
C LEU A 92 12.46 -14.86 -1.43
N GLU A 93 12.99 -15.37 -2.54
CA GLU A 93 14.37 -15.14 -2.97
C GLU A 93 14.65 -13.64 -3.19
N GLN A 94 13.71 -12.90 -3.82
CA GLN A 94 13.85 -11.46 -3.99
C GLN A 94 13.87 -10.69 -2.67
N LEU A 95 13.11 -11.13 -1.67
CA LEU A 95 13.12 -10.56 -0.32
C LEU A 95 14.44 -10.89 0.41
N GLU A 96 14.94 -12.12 0.27
CA GLU A 96 16.21 -12.55 0.84
C GLU A 96 17.40 -11.78 0.26
N ILE A 97 17.44 -11.56 -1.07
CA ILE A 97 18.48 -10.76 -1.75
C ILE A 97 18.60 -9.35 -1.15
N VAL A 98 17.48 -8.77 -0.71
CA VAL A 98 17.46 -7.44 -0.09
C VAL A 98 17.63 -7.46 1.43
N GLY A 99 17.89 -8.63 2.01
CA GLY A 99 18.14 -8.86 3.44
C GLY A 99 16.86 -8.87 4.29
N LEU A 100 15.71 -9.23 3.70
CA LEU A 100 14.45 -9.33 4.42
C LEU A 100 14.06 -10.80 4.66
N GLU A 101 13.81 -11.14 5.91
CA GLU A 101 13.29 -12.45 6.31
C GLU A 101 11.77 -12.46 6.30
N VAL A 102 11.17 -13.57 5.85
CA VAL A 102 9.72 -13.75 5.78
C VAL A 102 9.29 -14.79 6.81
N HIS A 103 8.40 -14.38 7.71
CA HIS A 103 7.72 -15.28 8.62
C HIS A 103 6.27 -15.46 8.18
N ALA A 104 5.76 -16.69 8.29
CA ALA A 104 4.37 -17.01 8.05
C ALA A 104 3.81 -17.81 9.23
N VAL A 105 2.62 -17.45 9.69
CA VAL A 105 1.91 -18.13 10.77
C VAL A 105 0.60 -18.65 10.20
N ASP A 106 0.38 -19.96 10.34
CA ASP A 106 -0.92 -20.58 10.08
C ASP A 106 -1.88 -20.20 11.21
N LEU A 107 -2.94 -19.51 10.84
CA LEU A 107 -4.01 -19.06 11.72
C LEU A 107 -5.34 -19.72 11.35
N THR A 108 -5.32 -20.85 10.63
CA THR A 108 -6.52 -21.52 10.14
C THR A 108 -7.32 -22.08 11.32
N PRO A 109 -8.52 -21.54 11.61
CA PRO A 109 -9.41 -22.12 12.59
C PRO A 109 -9.93 -23.48 12.11
N PRO A 110 -10.21 -24.44 13.01
CA PRO A 110 -10.74 -25.75 12.64
C PRO A 110 -11.97 -25.68 11.73
N GLU A 111 -12.88 -24.73 12.00
CA GLU A 111 -14.12 -24.54 11.24
C GLU A 111 -13.86 -24.13 9.79
N LEU A 112 -12.79 -23.37 9.54
CA LEU A 112 -12.37 -23.01 8.17
C LEU A 112 -11.59 -24.14 7.50
N ALA A 113 -10.81 -24.91 8.28
CA ALA A 113 -10.10 -26.07 7.76
C ALA A 113 -11.07 -27.15 7.25
N GLU A 114 -12.19 -27.38 7.96
CA GLU A 114 -13.26 -28.28 7.52
C GLU A 114 -13.89 -27.86 6.18
N LEU A 115 -13.89 -26.56 5.88
CA LEU A 115 -14.35 -25.99 4.60
C LEU A 115 -13.26 -26.00 3.51
N GLY A 116 -12.07 -26.53 3.81
CA GLY A 116 -10.92 -26.51 2.89
C GLY A 116 -10.30 -25.13 2.70
N LEU A 117 -10.53 -24.20 3.63
CA LEU A 117 -9.95 -22.85 3.61
C LEU A 117 -8.67 -22.80 4.45
N CYS A 118 -7.81 -21.84 4.16
CA CYS A 118 -6.55 -21.61 4.85
C CYS A 118 -6.40 -20.11 5.17
N VAL A 119 -5.97 -19.80 6.39
CA VAL A 119 -5.72 -18.43 6.85
C VAL A 119 -4.27 -18.33 7.29
N VAL A 120 -3.51 -17.44 6.65
CA VAL A 120 -2.10 -17.22 6.96
C VAL A 120 -1.86 -15.74 7.23
N LYS A 121 -1.09 -15.44 8.27
CA LYS A 121 -0.51 -14.10 8.47
C LYS A 121 0.96 -14.13 8.13
N THR A 122 1.39 -13.26 7.22
CA THR A 122 2.80 -13.05 6.91
C THR A 122 3.34 -11.79 7.60
N LEU A 123 4.60 -11.85 8.02
CA LEU A 123 5.33 -10.77 8.67
C LEU A 123 6.71 -10.70 8.01
N VAL A 124 7.09 -9.52 7.51
CA VAL A 124 8.38 -9.27 6.88
C VAL A 124 9.03 -8.06 7.57
N PRO A 125 9.78 -8.27 8.67
CA PRO A 125 10.44 -7.20 9.39
C PRO A 125 11.30 -6.33 8.46
N GLY A 126 11.22 -5.02 8.62
CA GLY A 126 11.92 -4.06 7.76
C GLY A 126 11.12 -3.58 6.55
N THR A 127 9.97 -4.20 6.21
CA THR A 127 8.99 -3.58 5.31
C THR A 127 8.30 -2.38 5.98
N VAL A 128 7.79 -1.44 5.18
CA VAL A 128 7.14 -0.23 5.69
C VAL A 128 5.64 -0.37 5.42
N PRO A 129 4.78 -0.42 6.45
CA PRO A 129 3.35 -0.52 6.26
C PRO A 129 2.76 0.82 5.79
N MET A 130 1.66 0.75 5.05
CA MET A 130 0.73 1.88 4.97
C MET A 130 0.01 1.98 6.32
N THR A 131 0.17 3.11 7.01
CA THR A 131 -0.37 3.32 8.35
C THR A 131 -1.68 4.10 8.31
N PHE A 132 -2.64 3.65 9.11
CA PHE A 132 -3.89 4.36 9.42
C PHE A 132 -3.73 5.34 10.59
N ASP A 133 -2.62 5.25 11.31
CA ASP A 133 -2.37 6.00 12.52
C ASP A 133 -1.29 7.05 12.26
N SER A 134 -1.69 8.32 12.40
CA SER A 134 -0.82 9.48 12.27
C SER A 134 0.06 9.74 13.50
N ARG A 135 -0.21 9.07 14.63
CA ARG A 135 0.53 9.25 15.90
C ARG A 135 1.89 8.56 15.87
N TRP A 136 2.01 7.46 15.13
CA TRP A 136 3.22 6.63 15.05
C TRP A 136 3.65 6.37 13.61
N PRO A 137 3.94 7.42 12.82
CA PRO A 137 4.30 7.24 11.43
C PRO A 137 5.66 6.52 11.35
N PRO A 138 5.85 5.57 10.41
CA PRO A 138 7.11 4.83 10.28
C PRO A 138 8.22 5.65 9.62
N THR A 139 8.34 6.95 9.96
CA THR A 139 9.23 7.91 9.28
C THR A 139 10.71 7.62 9.48
N ALA A 140 11.07 6.88 10.53
CA ALA A 140 12.45 6.51 10.82
C ALA A 140 12.86 5.14 10.22
N ALA A 141 11.97 4.47 9.48
CA ALA A 141 12.28 3.16 8.92
C ALA A 141 13.47 3.24 7.93
N PRO A 142 14.59 2.54 8.18
CA PRO A 142 15.78 2.64 7.33
C PRO A 142 15.49 2.37 5.85
N ARG A 143 14.54 1.47 5.59
CA ARG A 143 14.10 1.08 4.25
C ARG A 143 13.63 2.25 3.39
N LEU A 144 13.02 3.29 3.97
CA LEU A 144 12.57 4.47 3.21
C LEU A 144 13.74 5.15 2.49
N SER A 145 14.82 5.40 3.23
CA SER A 145 16.03 6.01 2.65
C SER A 145 16.86 5.03 1.81
N GLN A 146 16.93 3.76 2.21
CA GLN A 146 17.68 2.73 1.47
C GLN A 146 17.04 2.42 0.11
N ALA A 147 15.71 2.37 0.03
CA ALA A 147 14.99 2.12 -1.22
C ALA A 147 15.24 3.25 -2.23
N LEU A 148 15.13 4.51 -1.81
CA LEU A 148 15.42 5.67 -2.66
C LEU A 148 16.88 5.63 -3.17
N ARG A 149 17.85 5.36 -2.28
CA ARG A 149 19.26 5.22 -2.68
C ARG A 149 19.49 4.11 -3.72
N ARG A 150 18.86 2.95 -3.53
CA ARG A 150 18.98 1.83 -4.49
C ARG A 150 18.37 2.16 -5.86
N LEU A 151 17.35 3.01 -5.90
CA LEU A 151 16.72 3.49 -7.13
C LEU A 151 17.44 4.69 -7.74
N GLY A 152 18.53 5.18 -7.13
CA GLY A 152 19.22 6.40 -7.58
C GLY A 152 18.38 7.68 -7.38
N LEU A 153 17.34 7.62 -6.55
CA LEU A 153 16.45 8.75 -6.27
C LEU A 153 16.97 9.58 -5.09
N PRO A 154 16.69 10.90 -5.06
CA PRO A 154 17.03 11.75 -3.94
C PRO A 154 16.42 11.23 -2.63
N VAL A 155 17.24 11.14 -1.59
CA VAL A 155 16.74 10.78 -0.25
C VAL A 155 15.99 11.98 0.32
N VAL A 156 14.72 11.79 0.62
CA VAL A 156 13.88 12.81 1.23
C VAL A 156 14.22 12.91 2.73
N THR A 157 14.48 14.13 3.20
CA THR A 157 14.76 14.42 4.61
C THR A 157 13.49 14.61 5.44
N GLU A 158 12.41 15.09 4.81
CA GLU A 158 11.12 15.31 5.44
C GLU A 158 10.00 14.54 4.70
N LEU A 159 9.45 13.54 5.37
CA LEU A 159 8.36 12.75 4.83
C LEU A 159 7.02 13.48 5.03
N ARG A 160 6.13 13.35 4.04
CA ARG A 160 4.75 13.79 4.18
C ARG A 160 4.10 13.12 5.38
N ARG A 161 3.44 13.95 6.21
CA ARG A 161 2.69 13.51 7.39
C ARG A 161 1.18 13.51 7.18
N THR A 162 0.72 14.04 6.03
CA THR A 162 -0.67 13.96 5.62
C THR A 162 -1.11 12.50 5.56
N PRO A 163 -2.23 12.11 6.20
CA PRO A 163 -2.75 10.75 6.14
C PRO A 163 -2.91 10.29 4.70
N HIS A 164 -2.56 9.05 4.37
CA HIS A 164 -2.61 8.58 2.98
C HIS A 164 -4.08 8.51 2.47
N PRO A 165 -4.34 8.86 1.19
CA PRO A 165 -5.67 8.82 0.57
C PRO A 165 -6.06 7.40 0.13
N PHE A 166 -6.18 6.45 1.06
CA PHE A 166 -6.75 5.12 0.76
C PHE A 166 -8.18 5.01 1.29
N ALA A 167 -8.96 4.11 0.70
CA ALA A 167 -10.29 3.69 1.14
C ALA A 167 -10.55 2.27 0.66
#